data_AF-A0A7S1DRK5-F1
#
_entry.id   AF-A0A7S1DRK5-F1
#
_cell.length_a   1.000
_cell.length_b   1.000
_cell.length_c   1.000
_cell.angle_alpha   90.00
_cell.angle_beta   90.00
_cell.angle_gamma   90.00
#
_symmetry.space_group_name_H-M   'P 1'
#
loop_
_entity.id
_entity.type
_entity.pdbx_description
1 polymer ?
#
loop_
_entity_poly.entity_id
_entity_poly.type
_entity_poly.pdbx_seq_one_letter_code
_entity_poly.pdbx_strand_id
1 'polypeptide(L)'
;VPSLGGGGGDGWLANFVGATQGMDSLERAKALEEDESLAVAHNDMAKRGDTNVAAFTESGPKGSFNAVLHFICYVHAQGKIYELDGLKSGPIQVGEGSAEDLLGVAAAVVSKYAQEADEVRINLLALAPAQ
;
A
#
# COMPACT_ATOMS: atom_id res chain seq x y z
N VAL A 1 -24.24 2.96 -5.45
CA VAL A 1 -22.93 2.67 -4.82
C VAL A 1 -22.59 3.88 -3.98
N PRO A 2 -22.42 3.78 -2.64
CA PRO A 2 -21.95 4.93 -1.88
C PRO A 2 -20.53 5.27 -2.35
N SER A 3 -20.32 6.52 -2.76
CA SER A 3 -19.04 6.97 -3.29
C SER A 3 -18.00 7.02 -2.18
N LEU A 4 -16.86 6.35 -2.37
CA LEU A 4 -15.67 6.49 -1.51
C LEU A 4 -14.90 7.81 -1.75
N GLY A 5 -15.51 8.78 -2.42
CA GLY A 5 -14.86 10.04 -2.75
C GLY A 5 -15.86 11.18 -2.82
N GLY A 6 -15.81 12.06 -1.83
CA GLY A 6 -16.41 13.39 -1.85
C GLY A 6 -15.52 14.30 -1.00
N GLY A 7 -14.98 15.36 -1.60
CA GLY A 7 -14.16 16.35 -0.90
C GLY A 7 -14.92 16.96 0.28
N GLY A 8 -14.47 16.62 1.48
CA GLY A 8 -15.08 16.94 2.77
C GLY A 8 -14.55 15.93 3.78
N GLY A 9 -14.36 16.32 5.05
CA GLY A 9 -13.69 15.52 6.09
C GLY A 9 -14.36 14.20 6.51
N ASP A 10 -15.24 13.64 5.67
CA ASP A 10 -16.23 12.61 6.03
C ASP A 10 -16.04 11.29 5.24
N GLY A 11 -14.89 11.09 4.60
CA GLY A 11 -14.57 9.86 3.85
C GLY A 11 -14.18 8.67 4.74
N TRP A 12 -14.33 7.44 4.23
CA TRP A 12 -13.99 6.21 4.98
C TRP A 12 -12.59 6.27 5.60
N LEU A 13 -11.58 6.69 4.82
CA LEU A 13 -10.20 6.79 5.30
C LEU A 13 -10.03 7.81 6.43
N ALA A 14 -10.73 8.96 6.34
CA ALA A 14 -10.70 9.98 7.39
C ALA A 14 -11.33 9.45 8.70
N ASN A 15 -12.47 8.76 8.58
CA ASN A 15 -13.14 8.14 9.71
C ASN A 15 -12.28 7.04 10.36
N PHE A 16 -11.67 6.17 9.55
CA PHE A 16 -10.80 5.10 10.02
C PHE A 16 -9.57 5.65 10.74
N VAL A 17 -8.89 6.66 10.16
CA VAL A 17 -7.73 7.30 10.79
C VAL A 17 -8.12 8.00 12.10
N GLY A 18 -9.26 8.69 12.14
CA GLY A 18 -9.77 9.33 13.36
C GLY A 18 -10.09 8.33 14.47
N ALA A 19 -10.78 7.22 14.13
CA ALA A 19 -11.16 6.18 15.07
C ALA A 19 -9.96 5.40 15.64
N THR A 20 -8.87 5.30 14.87
CA THR A 20 -7.70 4.49 15.23
C THR A 20 -6.48 5.30 15.68
N GLN A 21 -6.61 6.62 15.85
CA GLN A 21 -5.49 7.51 16.15
C GLN A 21 -4.68 7.09 17.39
N GLY A 22 -5.36 6.60 18.44
CA GLY A 22 -4.73 6.17 19.70
C GLY A 22 -4.27 4.70 19.75
N MET A 23 -4.52 3.93 18.69
CA MET A 23 -4.20 2.50 18.62
C MET A 23 -2.77 2.26 18.16
N ASP A 24 -2.17 1.17 18.64
CA ASP A 24 -0.91 0.65 18.12
C ASP A 24 -1.07 -0.01 16.73
N SER A 25 0.03 -0.45 16.14
CA SER A 25 0.02 -1.03 14.79
C SER A 25 -0.79 -2.32 14.68
N LEU A 26 -0.80 -3.16 15.72
CA LEU A 26 -1.52 -4.43 15.71
C LEU A 26 -3.02 -4.20 15.95
N GLU A 27 -3.37 -3.28 16.84
CA GLU A 27 -4.76 -2.84 17.06
C GLU A 27 -5.35 -2.22 15.78
N ARG A 28 -4.57 -1.39 15.07
CA ARG A 28 -4.96 -0.85 13.75
C ARG A 28 -5.15 -1.95 12.70
N ALA A 29 -4.27 -2.94 12.67
CA ALA A 29 -4.39 -4.08 11.77
C ALA A 29 -5.69 -4.86 12.04
N LYS A 30 -5.98 -5.15 13.31
CA LYS A 30 -7.22 -5.80 13.72
C LYS A 30 -8.46 -4.99 13.34
N ALA A 31 -8.45 -3.68 13.57
CA ALA A 31 -9.55 -2.80 13.16
C ALA A 31 -9.76 -2.79 11.64
N LEU A 32 -8.68 -2.89 10.86
CA LEU A 32 -8.74 -2.99 9.39
C LEU A 32 -9.31 -4.34 8.93
N GLU A 33 -8.93 -5.44 9.60
CA GLU A 33 -9.41 -6.80 9.32
C GLU A 33 -10.91 -6.97 9.61
N GLU A 34 -11.41 -6.30 10.64
CA GLU A 34 -12.82 -6.34 11.06
C GLU A 34 -13.72 -5.40 10.23
N ASP A 35 -13.14 -4.56 9.35
CA ASP A 35 -13.92 -3.63 8.51
C ASP A 35 -14.47 -4.32 7.24
N GLU A 36 -15.70 -4.82 7.35
CA GLU A 36 -16.41 -5.44 6.22
C GLU A 36 -16.60 -4.49 5.03
N SER A 37 -16.77 -3.19 5.27
CA SER A 37 -17.02 -2.21 4.20
C SER A 37 -15.79 -2.03 3.32
N LEU A 38 -14.61 -1.99 3.94
CA LEU A 38 -13.33 -1.99 3.24
C LEU A 38 -13.12 -3.31 2.52
N ALA A 39 -13.39 -4.44 3.17
CA ALA A 39 -13.21 -5.76 2.56
C ALA A 39 -14.05 -5.91 1.28
N VAL A 40 -15.33 -5.49 1.31
CA VAL A 40 -16.20 -5.49 0.13
C VAL A 40 -15.65 -4.57 -0.95
N ALA A 41 -15.31 -3.32 -0.62
CA ALA A 41 -14.79 -2.36 -1.59
C ALA A 41 -13.47 -2.82 -2.23
N HIS A 42 -12.55 -3.36 -1.43
CA HIS A 42 -11.28 -3.91 -1.89
C HIS A 42 -11.50 -5.09 -2.85
N ASN A 43 -12.35 -6.06 -2.46
CA ASN A 43 -12.66 -7.22 -3.28
C ASN A 43 -13.36 -6.85 -4.59
N ASP A 44 -14.17 -5.80 -4.60
CA ASP A 44 -14.79 -5.30 -5.83
C ASP A 44 -13.80 -4.57 -6.74
N MET A 45 -12.82 -3.84 -6.17
CA MET A 45 -11.73 -3.25 -6.96
C MET A 45 -10.77 -4.30 -7.50
N ALA A 46 -10.50 -5.37 -6.75
CA ALA A 46 -9.62 -6.46 -7.17
C ALA A 46 -10.13 -7.19 -8.43
N LYS A 47 -11.42 -7.09 -8.76
CA LYS A 47 -12.03 -7.65 -10.00
C LYS A 47 -11.82 -6.75 -11.23
N ARG A 48 -11.27 -5.54 -11.04
CA ARG A 48 -11.06 -4.55 -12.10
C ARG A 48 -9.61 -4.59 -12.62
N GLY A 49 -9.37 -3.88 -13.71
CA GLY A 49 -8.08 -3.83 -14.38
C GLY A 49 -8.05 -4.70 -15.63
N ASP A 50 -6.93 -4.65 -16.36
CA ASP A 50 -6.79 -5.30 -17.67
C ASP A 50 -6.38 -6.78 -17.55
N THR A 51 -6.04 -7.24 -16.35
CA THR A 51 -5.61 -8.61 -16.09
C THR A 51 -6.78 -9.50 -15.71
N ASN A 52 -6.88 -10.68 -16.32
CA ASN A 52 -7.85 -11.71 -15.91
C ASN A 52 -7.37 -12.40 -14.62
N VAL A 53 -7.94 -12.02 -13.48
CA VAL A 53 -7.64 -12.61 -12.16
C VAL A 53 -7.83 -14.13 -12.13
N ALA A 54 -8.82 -14.67 -12.87
CA ALA A 54 -9.08 -16.11 -12.90
C ALA A 54 -7.91 -16.92 -13.48
N ALA A 55 -7.15 -16.32 -14.41
CA ALA A 55 -5.98 -16.97 -15.02
C ALA A 55 -4.85 -17.24 -14.00
N PHE A 56 -4.82 -16.50 -12.88
CA PHE A 56 -3.83 -16.66 -11.81
C PHE A 56 -4.31 -17.57 -10.67
N THR A 57 -5.63 -17.74 -10.49
CA THR A 57 -6.19 -18.59 -9.43
C THR A 57 -6.35 -20.05 -9.83
N GLU A 58 -6.34 -20.36 -11.14
CA GLU A 58 -6.58 -21.70 -11.67
C GLU A 58 -5.29 -22.50 -11.97
N SER A 59 -4.11 -21.88 -11.93
CA SER A 59 -2.86 -22.44 -12.46
C SER A 59 -1.86 -22.99 -11.43
N GLY A 60 -2.23 -23.09 -10.14
CA GLY A 60 -1.40 -23.70 -9.09
C GLY A 60 -2.20 -24.36 -7.97
N PRO A 61 -1.59 -25.20 -7.10
CA PRO A 61 -2.24 -25.70 -5.89
C PRO A 61 -2.94 -24.55 -5.14
N LYS A 62 -4.13 -24.75 -4.57
CA LYS A 62 -4.77 -23.73 -3.71
C LYS A 62 -3.77 -23.32 -2.61
N GLY A 63 -3.32 -22.07 -2.62
CA GLY A 63 -2.26 -21.56 -1.74
C GLY A 63 -0.86 -21.46 -2.38
N SER A 64 -0.69 -21.86 -3.64
CA SER A 64 0.53 -21.68 -4.43
C SER A 64 0.56 -20.31 -5.09
N PHE A 65 0.58 -19.25 -4.28
CA PHE A 65 1.20 -17.99 -4.70
C PHE A 65 2.71 -18.19 -4.61
N ASN A 66 3.33 -18.87 -5.58
CA ASN A 66 4.80 -18.98 -5.65
C ASN A 66 5.49 -17.66 -6.07
N ALA A 67 4.76 -16.54 -6.07
CA ALA A 67 5.30 -15.20 -5.91
C ALA A 67 4.20 -14.32 -5.31
N VAL A 68 4.16 -14.19 -3.99
CA VAL A 68 3.36 -13.14 -3.34
C VAL A 68 4.05 -11.82 -3.70
N LEU A 69 3.57 -11.14 -4.74
CA LEU A 69 3.93 -9.75 -4.97
C LEU A 69 3.33 -8.94 -3.81
N HIS A 70 4.15 -8.05 -3.24
CA HIS A 70 3.84 -7.35 -2.01
C HIS A 70 3.82 -5.84 -2.25
N PHE A 71 2.82 -5.16 -1.69
CA PHE A 71 2.75 -3.70 -1.72
C PHE A 71 3.35 -3.12 -0.44
N ILE A 72 4.25 -2.15 -0.63
CA ILE A 72 4.81 -1.31 0.43
C ILE A 72 4.61 0.16 0.05
N CYS A 73 4.71 1.06 1.01
CA CYS A 73 4.53 2.50 0.79
C CYS A 73 5.76 3.28 1.25
N TYR A 74 6.16 4.30 0.49
CA TYR A 74 7.18 5.26 0.90
C TYR A 74 6.52 6.60 1.22
N VAL A 75 6.84 7.17 2.38
CA VAL A 75 6.26 8.44 2.84
C VAL A 75 7.34 9.38 3.36
N HIS A 76 7.16 10.68 3.15
CA HIS A 76 7.92 11.71 3.86
C HIS A 76 7.16 12.14 5.13
N ALA A 77 7.84 12.10 6.28
CA ALA A 77 7.33 12.59 7.55
C ALA A 77 8.47 13.14 8.42
N GLN A 78 8.29 14.34 8.97
CA GLN A 78 9.24 14.97 9.91
C GLN A 78 10.68 15.05 9.38
N GLY A 79 10.85 15.44 8.10
CA GLY A 79 12.17 15.60 7.46
C GLY A 79 12.87 14.29 7.08
N LYS A 80 12.15 13.16 7.18
CA LYS A 80 12.65 11.81 6.93
C LYS A 80 11.75 11.08 5.96
N ILE A 81 12.33 10.13 5.25
CA ILE A 81 11.61 9.27 4.30
C ILE A 81 11.60 7.85 4.86
N TYR A 82 10.40 7.30 4.99
CA TYR A 82 10.16 6.00 5.58
C TYR A 82 9.55 5.04 4.57
N GLU A 83 10.02 3.79 4.62
CA GLU A 83 9.31 2.63 4.09
C GLU A 83 8.32 2.11 5.15
N LEU A 84 7.09 1.91 4.72
CA LEU A 84 6.01 1.31 5.49
C LEU A 84 5.66 -0.05 4.88
N ASP A 85 6.00 -1.11 5.61
CA ASP A 85 5.71 -2.49 5.26
C ASP A 85 4.99 -3.16 6.45
N GLY A 86 3.74 -3.59 6.22
CA GLY A 86 2.91 -4.21 7.25
C GLY A 86 3.43 -5.57 7.76
N LEU A 87 4.40 -6.18 7.07
CA LEU A 87 5.05 -7.41 7.51
C LEU A 87 6.25 -7.15 8.44
N LYS A 88 6.66 -5.88 8.60
CA LYS A 88 7.80 -5.49 9.44
C LYS A 88 7.32 -4.94 10.78
N SER A 89 8.23 -4.90 11.76
CA SER A 89 7.92 -4.46 13.13
C SER A 89 7.63 -2.96 13.27
N GLY A 90 7.85 -2.17 12.20
CA GLY A 90 7.60 -0.73 12.19
C GLY A 90 8.22 -0.04 10.97
N PRO A 91 8.07 1.30 10.90
CA PRO A 91 8.64 2.10 9.81
C PRO A 91 10.17 1.98 9.71
N ILE A 92 10.69 1.85 8.49
CA ILE A 92 12.13 1.85 8.23
C ILE A 92 12.51 3.18 7.62
N GLN A 93 13.40 3.93 8.27
CA GLN A 93 13.97 5.13 7.67
C GLN A 93 14.91 4.72 6.51
N VAL A 94 14.60 5.18 5.30
CA VAL A 94 15.40 4.92 4.09
C VAL A 94 16.13 6.15 3.57
N GLY A 95 15.82 7.33 4.10
CA GLY A 95 16.49 8.57 3.75
C GLY A 95 16.08 9.75 4.64
N GLU A 96 16.76 10.87 4.41
CA GLU A 96 16.43 12.20 4.95
C GLU A 96 16.10 13.10 3.77
N GLY A 97 15.27 14.13 4.00
CA GLY A 97 14.92 15.07 2.95
C GLY A 97 13.51 15.63 3.08
N SER A 98 13.05 16.20 1.98
CA SER A 98 11.77 16.89 1.84
C SER A 98 10.74 16.04 1.09
N ALA A 99 9.54 16.59 0.89
CA ALA A 99 8.51 15.92 0.08
C ALA A 99 8.95 15.84 -1.41
N GLU A 100 9.74 16.80 -1.87
CA GLU A 100 10.29 16.88 -3.22
C GLU A 100 11.32 15.78 -3.48
N ASP A 101 12.03 15.33 -2.44
CA ASP A 101 13.03 14.26 -2.53
C ASP A 101 12.41 12.85 -2.52
N LEU A 102 11.15 12.72 -2.09
CA LEU A 102 10.48 11.44 -1.84
C LEU A 102 10.55 10.49 -3.04
N LEU A 103 10.20 10.98 -4.23
CA LEU A 103 10.19 10.14 -5.43
C LEU A 103 11.59 9.66 -5.80
N GLY A 104 12.60 10.54 -5.70
CA GLY A 104 13.98 10.20 -6.03
C GLY A 104 14.56 9.16 -5.07
N VAL A 105 14.35 9.34 -3.76
CA VAL A 105 14.80 8.40 -2.73
C VAL A 105 14.10 7.05 -2.86
N ALA A 106 12.77 7.04 -3.00
CA ALA A 106 12.00 5.80 -3.17
C ALA A 106 12.41 5.04 -4.44
N ALA A 107 12.58 5.74 -5.57
CA ALA A 107 13.03 5.13 -6.82
C ALA A 107 14.44 4.53 -6.72
N ALA A 108 15.36 5.18 -6.00
CA ALA A 108 16.70 4.66 -5.77
C ALA A 108 16.68 3.37 -4.94
N VAL A 109 15.87 3.34 -3.86
CA VAL A 109 15.68 2.16 -3.03
C VAL A 109 15.10 1.00 -3.84
N VAL A 110 14.01 1.24 -4.59
CA VAL A 110 13.38 0.24 -5.45
C VAL A 110 14.31 -0.27 -6.54
N SER A 111 15.11 0.62 -7.16
CA SER A 111 16.08 0.24 -8.19
C SER A 111 17.19 -0.65 -7.63
N LYS A 112 17.65 -0.37 -6.41
CA LYS A 112 18.62 -1.21 -5.71
C LYS A 112 18.05 -2.60 -5.43
N TYR A 113 16.82 -2.69 -4.94
CA TYR A 113 16.14 -3.98 -4.72
C TYR A 113 16.02 -4.79 -6.02
N ALA A 114 15.62 -4.13 -7.13
CA ALA A 114 15.51 -4.76 -8.44
C ALA A 114 16.84 -5.38 -8.88
N GLN A 115 17.94 -4.63 -8.72
CA GLN A 115 19.28 -5.05 -9.12
C GLN A 115 19.82 -6.17 -8.24
N GLU A 116 19.66 -6.08 -6.92
CA GLU A 116 20.17 -7.08 -5.97
C GLU A 116 19.42 -8.41 -6.08
N ALA A 117 18.12 -8.37 -6.36
CA ALA A 117 17.28 -9.56 -6.51
C ALA A 117 17.27 -10.14 -7.93
N ASP A 118 17.89 -9.46 -8.90
CA ASP A 118 17.74 -9.76 -10.35
C ASP A 118 16.26 -9.91 -10.75
N GLU A 119 15.41 -8.99 -10.25
CA GLU A 119 13.96 -9.05 -10.36
C GLU A 119 13.41 -7.88 -11.17
N VAL A 120 12.53 -8.20 -12.13
CA VAL A 120 11.92 -7.22 -13.05
C VAL A 120 10.42 -7.04 -12.80
N ARG A 121 9.79 -7.88 -11.98
CA ARG A 121 8.36 -7.82 -11.62
C ARG A 121 8.10 -6.77 -10.54
N ILE A 122 8.47 -5.53 -10.84
CA ILE A 122 8.35 -4.37 -9.94
C ILE A 122 7.44 -3.34 -10.59
N ASN A 123 6.57 -2.75 -9.77
CA ASN A 123 5.73 -1.63 -10.17
C ASN A 123 5.86 -0.51 -9.13
N LEU A 124 5.98 0.73 -9.59
CA LEU A 124 6.04 1.93 -8.75
C LEU A 124 4.95 2.91 -9.18
N LEU A 125 4.08 3.26 -8.25
CA LEU A 125 3.01 4.25 -8.44
C LEU A 125 3.28 5.45 -7.53
N ALA A 126 3.20 6.65 -8.10
CA ALA A 126 3.33 7.90 -7.35
C ALA A 126 1.95 8.54 -7.13
N LEU A 127 1.62 8.85 -5.88
CA LEU A 127 0.47 9.68 -5.54
C LEU A 127 0.87 11.15 -5.62
N ALA A 128 0.46 11.83 -6.68
CA ALA A 128 0.76 13.25 -6.95
C ALA A 128 -0.52 14.09 -7.06
N PRO A 129 -0.45 15.43 -6.90
CA PRO A 129 -1.57 16.30 -7.18
C PRO A 129 -2.14 16.06 -8.58
N ALA A 130 -3.47 16.14 -8.72
CA ALA A 130 -4.11 16.08 -10.03
C ALA A 130 -3.63 17.26 -10.89
N GLN A 131 -3.43 16.98 -12.18
CA GLN A 131 -3.07 17.99 -13.18
C GLN A 131 -4.25 18.88 -13.54
#